data_AF-A0ABD6CP18-F1
#
_entry.id   AF-A0ABD6CP18-F1
#
_cell.length_a   1.000
_cell.length_b   1.000
_cell.length_c   1.000
_cell.angle_alpha   90.00
_cell.angle_beta   90.00
_cell.angle_gamma   90.00
#
_symmetry.space_group_name_H-M   'P 1'
#
loop_
_entity.id
_entity.type
_entity.pdbx_description
1 polymer ?
#
loop_
_entity_poly.entity_id
_entity_poly.type
_entity_poly.pdbx_seq_one_letter_code
_entity_poly.pdbx_strand_id
1 'polypeptide(L)'
;MNPAILFGLGTMLAWGFWITFGNVASNSIDPETAAFVSYLTATVVTGLYVIVSDASLAVTNRGLLYSAVAGVAAAIGVISTFVGVTVGSTAVVSTIGGMYFVTAAVISVAALGEPLSLQKVAGIGLALVAIVVINQ
;
A
#
# COMPACT_ATOMS: atom_id res chain seq x y z
N MET A 1 19.45 15.20 -2.52
CA MET A 1 18.92 13.83 -2.26
C MET A 1 18.25 13.32 -3.53
N ASN A 2 18.32 12.00 -3.80
CA ASN A 2 17.62 11.40 -4.93
C ASN A 2 16.09 11.62 -4.78
N PRO A 3 15.39 12.21 -5.77
CA PRO A 3 13.94 12.44 -5.69
C PRO A 3 13.13 11.18 -5.35
N ALA A 4 13.56 10.00 -5.82
CA ALA A 4 12.90 8.73 -5.50
C ALA A 4 12.95 8.42 -4.00
N ILE A 5 14.07 8.73 -3.34
CA ILE A 5 14.19 8.58 -1.87
C ILE A 5 13.23 9.54 -1.18
N LEU A 6 13.09 10.77 -1.67
CA LEU A 6 12.21 11.77 -1.07
C LEU A 6 10.74 11.34 -1.15
N PHE A 7 10.27 10.91 -2.32
CA PHE A 7 8.91 10.39 -2.49
C PHE A 7 8.68 9.10 -1.70
N GLY A 8 9.70 8.23 -1.58
CA GLY A 8 9.64 7.03 -0.74
C GLY A 8 9.46 7.38 0.75
N LEU A 9 10.21 8.36 1.26
CA LEU A 9 10.06 8.82 2.64
C LEU A 9 8.70 9.47 2.89
N GLY A 10 8.22 10.30 1.96
CA GLY A 10 6.87 10.88 2.03
C GLY A 10 5.80 9.80 2.09
N THR A 11 5.93 8.76 1.26
CA THR A 11 5.07 7.58 1.28
C THR A 11 5.10 6.89 2.65
N MET A 12 6.29 6.54 3.16
CA MET A 12 6.46 5.88 4.45
C MET A 12 5.77 6.63 5.59
N LEU A 13 5.97 7.95 5.65
CA LEU A 13 5.36 8.79 6.68
C LEU A 13 3.84 8.85 6.52
N ALA A 14 3.34 9.13 5.31
CA ALA A 14 1.91 9.24 5.04
C ALA A 14 1.16 7.93 5.37
N TRP A 15 1.74 6.78 5.02
CA TRP A 15 1.16 5.47 5.33
C TRP A 15 1.16 5.18 6.84
N GLY A 16 2.18 5.63 7.58
CA GLY A 16 2.21 5.53 9.04
C GLY A 16 1.10 6.35 9.71
N PHE A 17 0.84 7.56 9.23
CA PHE A 17 -0.31 8.36 9.68
C PHE A 17 -1.64 7.69 9.29
N TRP A 18 -1.75 7.23 8.05
CA TRP A 18 -2.94 6.58 7.53
C TRP A 18 -3.37 5.39 8.37
N ILE A 19 -2.46 4.47 8.70
CA ILE A 19 -2.83 3.28 9.48
C ILE A 19 -3.18 3.64 10.94
N THR A 20 -2.53 4.66 11.50
CA THR A 20 -2.82 5.14 12.86
C THR A 20 -4.23 5.69 12.96
N PHE A 21 -4.61 6.60 12.06
CA PHE A 21 -5.97 7.14 12.01
C PHE A 21 -6.99 6.12 11.53
N GLY A 22 -6.60 5.22 10.62
CA GLY A 22 -7.42 4.10 10.17
C GLY A 22 -7.82 3.20 11.34
N ASN A 23 -6.87 2.86 12.22
CA ASN A 23 -7.17 2.11 13.44
C ASN A 23 -8.14 2.85 14.36
N VAL A 24 -7.95 4.15 14.59
CA VAL A 24 -8.90 4.96 15.39
C VAL A 24 -10.29 4.94 14.76
N ALA A 25 -10.38 5.10 13.44
CA ALA A 25 -11.64 5.09 12.71
C ALA A 25 -12.33 3.71 12.79
N SER A 26 -11.60 2.61 12.55
CA SER A 26 -12.12 1.24 12.63
C SER A 26 -12.62 0.84 14.02
N ASN A 27 -12.16 1.51 15.08
CA ASN A 27 -12.67 1.31 16.44
C ASN A 27 -13.84 2.25 16.78
N SER A 28 -14.16 3.21 15.91
CA SER A 28 -15.22 4.21 16.11
C SER A 28 -16.47 3.94 15.27
N ILE A 29 -16.31 3.28 14.12
CA ILE A 29 -17.37 2.86 13.18
C ILE A 29 -17.01 1.50 12.59
N ASP A 30 -17.93 0.87 11.85
CA ASP A 30 -17.64 -0.40 11.17
C ASP A 30 -16.38 -0.30 10.30
N PRO A 31 -15.43 -1.25 10.39
CA PRO A 31 -14.13 -1.17 9.72
C PRO A 31 -14.24 -1.13 8.20
N GLU A 32 -15.23 -1.80 7.61
CA GLU A 32 -15.53 -1.73 6.18
C GLU A 32 -15.98 -0.33 5.77
N THR A 33 -16.79 0.32 6.62
CA THR A 33 -17.23 1.70 6.42
C THR A 33 -16.05 2.67 6.57
N ALA A 34 -15.19 2.48 7.58
CA ALA A 34 -13.97 3.26 7.75
C ALA A 34 -13.01 3.13 6.56
N ALA A 35 -12.84 1.92 6.03
CA ALA A 35 -12.05 1.66 4.82
C ALA A 35 -12.62 2.41 3.61
N PHE A 36 -13.93 2.33 3.40
CA PHE A 36 -14.62 3.05 2.33
C PHE A 36 -14.43 4.57 2.45
N VAL A 37 -14.69 5.15 3.62
CA VAL A 37 -14.55 6.61 3.85
C VAL A 37 -13.11 7.07 3.66
N SER A 38 -12.13 6.29 4.14
CA SER A 38 -10.70 6.58 3.97
C SER A 38 -10.33 6.68 2.50
N TYR A 39 -10.75 5.71 1.68
CA TYR A 39 -10.38 5.66 0.27
C TYR A 39 -11.23 6.58 -0.61
N LEU A 40 -12.49 6.85 -0.25
CA LEU A 40 -13.28 7.90 -0.89
C LEU A 40 -12.59 9.26 -0.71
N THR A 41 -12.10 9.54 0.50
CA THR A 41 -11.35 10.77 0.78
C THR A 41 -10.05 10.81 -0.03
N ALA A 42 -9.32 9.70 -0.11
CA ALA A 42 -8.11 9.60 -0.92
C ALA A 42 -8.38 9.84 -2.42
N THR A 43 -9.47 9.30 -2.97
CA THR A 43 -9.90 9.54 -4.35
C THR A 43 -10.19 11.02 -4.60
N VAL A 44 -10.87 11.71 -3.68
CA VAL A 44 -11.11 13.15 -3.82
C VAL A 44 -9.80 13.93 -3.80
N VAL A 45 -8.91 13.67 -2.84
CA VAL A 45 -7.63 14.39 -2.71
C VAL A 45 -6.73 14.15 -3.93
N THR A 46 -6.64 12.90 -4.42
CA THR A 46 -5.87 12.58 -5.62
C THR A 46 -6.48 13.17 -6.89
N GLY A 47 -7.82 13.22 -6.98
CA GLY A 47 -8.51 13.91 -8.07
C GLY A 47 -8.24 15.42 -8.07
N LEU A 48 -8.28 16.07 -6.90
CA LEU A 48 -7.89 17.48 -6.76
C LEU A 48 -6.44 17.71 -7.16
N TYR A 49 -5.53 16.79 -6.78
CA TYR A 49 -4.13 16.86 -7.18
C TYR A 49 -3.97 16.83 -8.71
N VAL A 50 -4.72 15.97 -9.42
CA VAL A 50 -4.70 15.94 -10.89
C VAL A 50 -5.09 17.30 -11.48
N ILE A 51 -6.11 17.96 -10.93
CA ILE A 51 -6.60 19.27 -11.39
C ILE A 51 -5.55 20.37 -11.24
N VAL A 52 -4.82 20.38 -10.12
CA VAL A 52 -3.80 21.41 -9.84
C VAL A 52 -2.42 21.06 -10.38
N SER A 53 -2.23 19.83 -10.85
CA SER A 53 -1.01 19.39 -11.49
C SER A 53 -1.04 19.67 -13.00
N ASP A 54 0.13 19.76 -13.63
CA ASP A 54 0.27 19.84 -15.10
C ASP A 54 0.07 18.47 -15.78
N ALA A 55 -0.73 17.57 -15.19
CA ALA A 55 -0.94 16.22 -15.70
C ALA A 55 -1.81 16.22 -16.98
N SER A 56 -1.42 15.40 -17.95
CA SER A 56 -2.27 15.12 -19.11
C SER A 56 -3.47 14.27 -18.69
N LEU A 57 -4.67 14.68 -19.08
CA LEU A 57 -5.90 13.91 -18.89
C LEU A 57 -6.13 12.85 -19.99
N ALA A 58 -5.18 12.68 -20.91
CA ALA A 58 -5.26 11.67 -21.94
C ALA A 58 -5.19 10.27 -21.32
N VAL A 59 -6.19 9.44 -21.64
CA VAL A 59 -6.28 8.05 -21.16
C VAL A 59 -6.07 7.07 -22.31
N THR A 60 -5.54 5.89 -21.98
CA THR A 60 -5.46 4.74 -22.90
C THR A 60 -6.19 3.56 -22.30
N ASN A 61 -6.72 2.67 -23.13
CA ASN A 61 -7.40 1.45 -22.65
C ASN A 61 -6.50 0.61 -21.73
N ARG A 62 -5.22 0.51 -22.07
CA ARG A 62 -4.22 -0.20 -21.27
C ARG A 62 -4.00 0.48 -19.92
N GLY A 63 -3.84 1.81 -19.91
CA GLY A 63 -3.68 2.58 -18.67
C GLY A 63 -4.89 2.49 -17.76
N LEU A 64 -6.10 2.57 -18.32
CA LEU A 64 -7.36 2.41 -17.57
C LEU A 64 -7.47 1.02 -16.96
N LEU A 65 -7.20 -0.03 -17.74
CA LEU A 65 -7.28 -1.41 -17.26
C LEU A 65 -6.36 -1.66 -16.07
N TYR A 66 -5.07 -1.33 -16.19
CA TYR A 66 -4.12 -1.57 -15.11
C TYR A 66 -4.37 -0.67 -13.89
N SER A 67 -4.83 0.56 -14.09
CA SER A 67 -5.23 1.45 -12.98
C SER A 67 -6.45 0.90 -12.24
N ALA A 68 -7.42 0.34 -12.96
CA ALA A 68 -8.59 -0.30 -12.37
C ALA A 68 -8.21 -1.56 -11.58
N VAL A 69 -7.34 -2.42 -12.14
CA VAL A 69 -6.83 -3.61 -11.44
C VAL A 69 -6.06 -3.21 -10.17
N ALA A 70 -5.21 -2.17 -10.25
CA ALA A 70 -4.52 -1.64 -9.09
C ALA A 70 -5.50 -1.10 -8.03
N GLY A 71 -6.58 -0.42 -8.46
CA GLY A 71 -7.64 0.05 -7.57
C GLY A 71 -8.36 -1.09 -6.86
N VAL A 72 -8.69 -2.19 -7.56
CA VAL A 72 -9.30 -3.38 -6.94
C VAL A 72 -8.35 -4.01 -5.92
N ALA A 73 -7.07 -4.17 -6.26
CA ALA A 73 -6.07 -4.69 -5.33
C ALA A 73 -5.93 -3.79 -4.09
N ALA A 74 -5.93 -2.47 -4.29
CA ALA A 74 -5.87 -1.49 -3.20
C ALA A 74 -7.11 -1.56 -2.30
N ALA A 75 -8.31 -1.73 -2.88
CA ALA A 75 -9.57 -1.90 -2.13
C ALA A 75 -9.54 -3.16 -1.25
N ILE A 76 -9.09 -4.29 -1.79
CA ILE A 76 -8.93 -5.54 -1.02
C ILE A 76 -7.92 -5.33 0.12
N GLY A 77 -6.79 -4.67 -0.18
CA GLY A 77 -5.74 -4.38 0.80
C GLY A 77 -6.23 -3.50 1.95
N VAL A 78 -6.94 -2.40 1.66
CA VAL A 78 -7.46 -1.52 2.71
C VAL A 78 -8.53 -2.18 3.56
N ILE A 79 -9.49 -2.90 2.96
CA ILE A 79 -10.54 -3.59 3.72
C ILE A 79 -9.89 -4.64 4.64
N SER A 80 -8.98 -5.45 4.10
CA SER A 80 -8.25 -6.46 4.89
C SER A 80 -7.46 -5.83 6.03
N THR A 81 -6.85 -4.67 5.79
CA THR A 81 -6.10 -3.94 6.83
C THR A 81 -7.03 -3.41 7.90
N PHE A 82 -8.10 -2.71 7.53
CA PHE A 82 -9.01 -2.04 8.46
C PHE A 82 -9.82 -3.03 9.30
N VAL A 83 -10.22 -4.15 8.72
CA VAL A 83 -10.80 -5.28 9.47
C VAL A 83 -9.72 -5.95 10.32
N GLY A 84 -8.52 -6.15 9.78
CA GLY A 84 -7.42 -6.79 10.50
C GLY A 84 -7.03 -6.08 11.80
N VAL A 85 -7.00 -4.74 11.80
CA VAL A 85 -6.63 -3.97 13.01
C VAL A 85 -7.67 -4.01 14.13
N THR A 86 -8.92 -4.43 13.85
CA THR A 86 -9.94 -4.60 14.91
C THR A 86 -9.88 -5.98 15.56
N VAL A 87 -9.30 -6.97 14.88
CA VAL A 87 -9.18 -8.36 15.37
C VAL A 87 -7.78 -8.72 15.84
N GLY A 88 -6.79 -7.83 15.66
CA GLY A 88 -5.40 -8.08 16.00
C GLY A 88 -4.60 -6.79 16.19
N SER A 89 -3.31 -6.94 16.51
CA SER A 89 -2.41 -5.81 16.72
C SER A 89 -2.21 -5.00 15.43
N THR A 90 -2.44 -3.69 15.50
CA THR A 90 -2.16 -2.76 14.40
C THR A 90 -0.73 -2.91 13.89
N ALA A 91 0.24 -3.10 14.79
CA ALA A 91 1.64 -3.27 14.43
C ALA A 91 1.90 -4.54 13.61
N VAL A 92 1.21 -5.65 13.94
CA VAL A 92 1.33 -6.91 13.19
C VAL A 92 0.74 -6.73 11.78
N VAL A 93 -0.48 -6.22 11.71
CA VAL A 93 -1.21 -6.01 10.45
C VAL A 93 -0.45 -5.05 9.55
N SER A 94 0.03 -3.92 10.09
CA SER A 94 0.79 -2.92 9.32
C SER A 94 2.15 -3.44 8.87
N THR A 95 2.83 -4.24 9.69
CA THR A 95 4.13 -4.81 9.34
C THR A 95 3.99 -5.79 8.18
N ILE A 96 3.03 -6.73 8.27
CA ILE A 96 2.77 -7.69 7.19
C ILE A 96 2.29 -6.96 5.92
N GLY A 97 1.32 -6.05 6.06
CA GLY A 97 0.80 -5.27 4.94
C GLY A 97 1.85 -4.39 4.26
N GLY A 98 2.76 -3.79 5.03
CA GLY A 98 3.88 -2.98 4.54
C GLY A 98 4.90 -3.78 3.71
N MET A 99 4.87 -5.12 3.78
CA MET A 99 5.72 -5.99 2.95
C MET A 99 5.14 -6.31 1.58
N TYR A 100 4.18 -5.53 1.08
CA TYR A 100 3.69 -5.66 -0.29
C TYR A 100 4.81 -5.62 -1.35
N PHE A 101 5.97 -5.02 -1.05
CA PHE A 101 7.14 -5.04 -1.92
C PHE A 101 7.70 -6.45 -2.15
N VAL A 102 7.53 -7.38 -1.20
CA VAL A 102 7.89 -8.79 -1.36
C VAL A 102 7.01 -9.43 -2.43
N THR A 103 5.69 -9.20 -2.35
CA THR A 103 4.74 -9.66 -3.38
C THR A 103 5.07 -9.06 -4.75
N ALA A 104 5.37 -7.76 -4.81
CA ALA A 104 5.78 -7.09 -6.05
C ALA A 104 7.06 -7.70 -6.64
N ALA A 105 8.05 -8.02 -5.80
CA ALA A 105 9.27 -8.68 -6.24
C ALA A 105 9.00 -10.10 -6.80
N VAL A 106 8.14 -10.89 -6.14
CA VAL A 106 7.72 -12.21 -6.62
C VAL A 106 7.01 -12.11 -7.97
N ILE A 107 6.06 -11.18 -8.12
CA ILE A 107 5.37 -10.94 -9.39
C ILE A 107 6.36 -10.54 -10.49
N SER A 108 7.33 -9.67 -10.17
CA SER A 108 8.33 -9.20 -11.14
C SER A 108 9.20 -10.36 -11.66
N VAL A 109 9.59 -11.28 -10.79
CA VAL A 109 10.37 -12.45 -11.18
C VAL A 109 9.50 -13.47 -11.93
N ALA A 110 8.33 -13.80 -11.39
CA ALA A 110 7.49 -14.89 -11.90
C ALA A 110 6.72 -14.53 -13.18
N ALA A 111 6.25 -13.29 -13.30
CA ALA A 111 5.38 -12.85 -14.40
C ALA A 111 6.10 -11.93 -15.41
N LEU A 112 7.10 -11.16 -14.97
CA LEU A 112 7.82 -10.22 -15.84
C LEU A 112 9.20 -10.73 -16.28
N GLY A 113 9.63 -11.89 -15.77
CA GLY A 113 10.90 -12.51 -16.15
C GLY A 113 12.14 -11.76 -15.66
N GLU A 114 12.00 -10.90 -14.65
CA GLU A 114 13.15 -10.20 -14.08
C GLU A 114 14.11 -11.19 -13.39
N PRO A 115 15.44 -11.04 -13.58
CA PRO A 115 16.40 -11.89 -12.92
C PRO A 115 16.33 -11.71 -11.40
N LEU A 116 16.32 -12.84 -10.69
CA LEU A 116 16.40 -12.89 -9.24
C LEU A 116 17.86 -12.72 -8.81
N SER A 117 18.23 -11.49 -8.42
CA SER A 117 19.57 -11.21 -7.92
C SER A 117 19.73 -11.66 -6.46
N LEU A 118 20.97 -11.95 -6.07
CA LEU A 118 21.28 -12.33 -4.69
C LEU A 118 20.89 -11.24 -3.68
N GLN A 119 20.97 -9.96 -4.09
CA GLN A 119 20.54 -8.82 -3.28
C GLN A 119 19.02 -8.81 -3.06
N LYS A 120 18.21 -9.12 -4.09
CA LYS A 120 16.76 -9.24 -3.95
C LYS A 120 16.40 -10.36 -2.97
N VAL A 121 17.05 -11.52 -3.09
CA VAL A 121 16.85 -12.65 -2.18
C VAL A 121 17.21 -12.28 -0.75
N ALA A 122 18.38 -11.68 -0.53
CA ALA A 122 18.82 -11.26 0.80
C ALA A 122 17.86 -10.22 1.42
N GLY A 123 17.43 -9.23 0.64
CA GLY A 123 16.48 -8.21 1.10
C GLY A 123 15.12 -8.79 1.50
N ILE A 124 14.56 -9.69 0.69
CA ILE A 124 13.31 -10.41 1.03
C ILE A 124 13.52 -11.28 2.27
N GLY A 125 14.64 -12.01 2.37
CA GLY A 125 14.96 -12.83 3.54
C GLY A 125 15.02 -12.01 4.83
N LEU A 126 15.69 -10.86 4.81
CA LEU A 126 15.76 -9.94 5.95
C LEU A 126 14.38 -9.38 6.32
N ALA A 127 13.54 -9.07 5.34
CA ALA A 127 12.17 -8.62 5.57
C ALA A 127 11.35 -9.71 6.27
N LEU A 128 11.43 -10.97 5.82
CA LEU A 128 10.74 -12.08 6.45
C LEU A 128 11.22 -12.31 7.89
N VAL A 129 12.54 -12.19 8.16
CA VAL A 129 13.07 -12.24 9.53
C VAL A 129 12.50 -11.11 10.40
N ALA A 130 12.41 -9.89 9.87
CA ALA A 130 11.82 -8.76 10.59
C ALA A 130 10.35 -9.03 10.96
N ILE A 131 9.55 -9.64 10.08
CA ILE A 131 8.17 -10.08 10.41
C ILE A 131 8.19 -11.01 11.62
N VAL A 132 9.03 -12.04 11.61
CA VAL A 132 9.06 -13.03 12.69
C VAL A 132 9.44 -12.37 14.01
N VAL A 133 10.43 -11.47 14.01
CA VAL A 133 10.90 -10.80 15.22
C VAL A 133 9.89 -9.79 15.76
N ILE A 134 9.23 -9.02 14.90
CA ILE A 134 8.26 -7.98 15.32
C ILE A 134 6.95 -8.60 15.83
N ASN A 135 6.59 -9.78 15.33
CA ASN A 135 5.31 -10.43 15.62
C ASN A 135 5.38 -11.52 16.71
N GLN A 136 6.48 -11.59 17.47
CA GLN A 136 6.62 -12.38 18.70
C GLN A 136 6.35 -11.51 19.93
#